data_AF-A0A8J7ZEU2-F1
#
_entry.id   AF-A0A8J7ZEU2-F1
#
_cell.length_a   1.000
_cell.length_b   1.000
_cell.length_c   1.000
_cell.angle_alpha   90.00
_cell.angle_beta   90.00
_cell.angle_gamma   90.00
#
_symmetry.space_group_name_H-M   'P 1'
#
loop_
_entity.id
_entity.type
_entity.pdbx_description
1 polymer ?
#
loop_
_entity_poly.entity_id
_entity_poly.type
_entity_poly.pdbx_seq_one_letter_code
_entity_poly.pdbx_strand_id
1 'polypeptide(L)'
;MAVVDRRGCDGCGRDIPVEDLTAVSVPGDEHAVCCPECREHAESVADDGLGTGELDGERPGAVARQRGECEGCGATDAVDEFETMSLPDGSTVAVCEDCREHAASMSRRTDVDGHRGECSGCEEPFDVSDMVALELDDGTTVACCDECAKYARAAARTTTNEPDYDADAQRSTASDDSTTGDSNAGARPESAIEEDAETALVESPSICEQCGDWVDVELFEVVTVHDRVEEFCPPCKDRARRNGVVRDVRMRRAEAYDVLDVDPGRAEAVVRDAYLSRIKAVHPDSDGGSREAFRRVQRAYERLTD
;
A
#
# COMPACT_ATOMS: atom_id res chain seq x y z
N MET A 1 69.25 -4.41 -17.42
CA MET A 1 68.22 -3.65 -16.69
C MET A 1 67.46 -4.67 -15.86
N ALA A 2 67.55 -4.63 -14.53
CA ALA A 2 66.78 -5.53 -13.69
C ALA A 2 65.30 -5.16 -13.84
N VAL A 3 64.46 -6.12 -14.22
CA VAL A 3 63.01 -5.96 -14.23
C VAL A 3 62.60 -6.05 -12.76
N VAL A 4 62.16 -4.93 -12.19
CA VAL A 4 61.65 -4.91 -10.82
C VAL A 4 60.16 -5.22 -10.92
N ASP A 5 59.78 -6.42 -10.51
CA ASP A 5 58.38 -6.80 -10.39
C ASP A 5 57.68 -5.89 -9.37
N ARG A 6 56.53 -5.34 -9.77
CA ARG A 6 55.72 -4.44 -8.95
C ARG A 6 54.33 -5.00 -8.79
N ARG A 7 53.73 -4.79 -7.62
CA ARG A 7 52.37 -5.21 -7.29
C ARG A 7 51.66 -4.10 -6.52
N GLY A 8 50.34 -4.07 -6.61
CA GLY A 8 49.52 -3.17 -5.81
C GLY A 8 49.54 -3.57 -4.33
N CYS A 9 49.71 -2.58 -3.46
CA CYS A 9 49.47 -2.72 -2.02
C CYS A 9 47.97 -2.78 -1.75
N ASP A 10 47.48 -3.77 -0.99
CA ASP A 10 46.05 -3.92 -0.69
C ASP A 10 45.51 -2.78 0.19
N GLY A 11 46.35 -2.20 1.06
CA GLY A 11 45.94 -1.07 1.92
C GLY A 11 45.80 0.28 1.22
N CYS A 12 46.74 0.67 0.36
CA CYS A 12 46.76 2.01 -0.27
C CYS A 12 46.62 2.02 -1.80
N GLY A 13 46.56 0.85 -2.44
CA GLY A 13 46.41 0.70 -3.89
C GLY A 13 47.62 1.14 -4.73
N ARG A 14 48.72 1.57 -4.11
CA ARG A 14 49.92 2.02 -4.84
C ARG A 14 50.72 0.83 -5.39
N ASP A 15 51.31 0.99 -6.57
CA ASP A 15 52.26 0.04 -7.15
C ASP A 15 53.63 0.13 -6.48
N ILE A 16 53.99 -0.92 -5.73
CA ILE A 16 55.21 -1.01 -4.93
C ILE A 16 56.05 -2.20 -5.42
N PRO A 17 57.39 -2.15 -5.37
CA PRO A 17 58.24 -3.30 -5.65
C PRO A 17 57.85 -4.50 -4.78
N VAL A 18 57.83 -5.70 -5.34
CA VAL A 18 57.44 -6.91 -4.59
C VAL A 18 58.33 -7.15 -3.36
N GLU A 19 59.59 -6.73 -3.40
CA GLU A 19 60.53 -6.81 -2.28
C GLU A 19 60.18 -5.90 -1.09
N ASP A 20 59.40 -4.84 -1.32
CA ASP A 20 58.95 -3.89 -0.30
C ASP A 20 57.54 -4.22 0.24
N LEU A 21 56.90 -5.26 -0.27
CA LEU A 21 55.58 -5.70 0.16
C LEU A 21 55.68 -6.82 1.20
N THR A 22 54.88 -6.72 2.26
CA THR A 22 54.82 -7.69 3.36
C THR A 22 53.40 -8.23 3.49
N ALA A 23 53.26 -9.55 3.62
CA ALA A 23 51.99 -10.16 3.97
C ALA A 23 51.69 -9.98 5.46
N VAL A 24 50.52 -9.43 5.78
CA VAL A 24 50.02 -9.21 7.15
C VAL A 24 48.75 -10.04 7.33
N SER A 25 48.63 -10.70 8.48
CA SER A 25 47.41 -11.42 8.85
C SER A 25 46.37 -10.43 9.36
N VAL A 26 45.20 -10.38 8.72
CA VAL A 26 44.07 -9.56 9.18
C VAL A 26 43.03 -10.45 9.89
N PRO A 27 42.19 -9.89 10.78
CA PRO A 27 41.15 -10.66 11.46
C PRO A 27 40.19 -11.30 10.44
N GLY A 28 39.93 -12.61 10.56
CA GLY A 28 39.09 -13.39 9.65
C GLY A 28 39.84 -14.36 8.70
N ASP A 29 41.07 -14.75 9.05
CA ASP A 29 41.90 -15.71 8.28
C ASP A 29 42.25 -15.27 6.85
N GLU A 30 42.21 -13.96 6.58
CA GLU A 30 42.62 -13.37 5.31
C GLU A 30 44.05 -12.78 5.42
N HIS A 31 44.83 -12.85 4.34
CA HIS A 31 46.18 -12.29 4.28
C HIS A 31 46.20 -11.11 3.32
N ALA A 32 46.57 -9.92 3.80
CA ALA A 32 46.72 -8.72 2.99
C ALA A 32 48.20 -8.45 2.68
N VAL A 33 48.51 -8.03 1.47
CA VAL A 33 49.86 -7.67 1.02
C VAL A 33 50.01 -6.15 1.08
N CYS A 34 50.75 -5.68 2.09
CA CYS A 34 50.85 -4.26 2.44
C CYS A 34 52.27 -3.71 2.24
N CYS A 35 52.36 -2.42 1.91
CA CYS A 35 53.62 -1.67 2.01
C CYS A 35 53.99 -1.41 3.48
N PRO A 36 55.21 -0.94 3.79
CA PRO A 36 55.66 -0.73 5.16
C PRO A 36 54.77 0.23 5.97
N GLU A 37 54.27 1.30 5.32
CA GLU A 37 53.36 2.26 5.96
C GLU A 37 52.00 1.63 6.31
N CYS A 38 51.42 0.84 5.38
CA CYS A 38 50.13 0.19 5.59
C CYS A 38 50.23 -0.99 6.56
N ARG A 39 51.41 -1.60 6.68
CA ARG A 39 51.68 -2.69 7.62
C ARG A 39 51.49 -2.24 9.05
N GLU A 40 52.08 -1.11 9.44
CA GLU A 40 51.94 -0.58 10.81
C GLU A 40 50.46 -0.36 11.16
N HIS A 41 49.66 0.04 10.18
CA HIS A 41 48.24 0.24 10.37
C HIS A 41 47.46 -1.08 10.47
N ALA A 42 47.77 -2.05 9.60
CA ALA A 42 47.16 -3.39 9.65
C ALA A 42 47.51 -4.15 10.94
N GLU A 43 48.73 -4.02 11.43
CA GLU A 43 49.17 -4.60 12.71
C GLU A 43 48.45 -3.89 13.89
N SER A 44 48.28 -2.56 13.86
CA SER A 44 47.52 -1.86 14.91
C SER A 44 46.07 -2.34 15.01
N VAL A 45 45.39 -2.54 13.87
CA VAL A 45 44.01 -3.05 13.83
C VAL A 45 43.94 -4.51 14.29
N ALA A 46 44.98 -5.31 14.03
CA ALA A 46 45.06 -6.70 14.50
C ALA A 46 45.30 -6.78 16.02
N ASP A 47 46.12 -5.89 16.59
CA ASP A 47 46.36 -5.79 18.03
C ASP A 47 45.12 -5.27 18.79
N ASP A 48 44.39 -4.29 18.25
CA ASP A 48 43.13 -3.78 18.82
C ASP A 48 42.00 -4.84 18.79
N GLY A 49 42.12 -5.87 17.96
CA GLY A 49 41.14 -6.96 17.83
C GLY A 49 41.23 -8.05 18.90
N LEU A 50 42.28 -8.08 19.73
CA LEU A 50 42.57 -9.19 20.66
C LEU A 50 43.11 -8.69 22.03
N GLY A 51 42.46 -7.70 22.67
CA GLY A 51 42.94 -7.12 23.93
C GLY A 51 41.88 -6.92 25.01
N THR A 52 41.89 -7.80 26.02
CA THR A 52 41.16 -7.69 27.29
C THR A 52 41.70 -6.55 28.19
N GLY A 53 40.88 -5.54 28.47
CA GLY A 53 40.78 -4.84 29.78
C GLY A 53 41.81 -3.76 30.17
N GLU A 54 41.27 -2.65 30.71
CA GLU A 54 41.78 -1.86 31.87
C GLU A 54 43.11 -1.08 31.70
N LEU A 55 43.30 0.21 32.03
CA LEU A 55 42.62 1.28 32.76
C LEU A 55 43.22 2.62 32.27
N ASP A 56 42.43 3.69 32.19
CA ASP A 56 42.65 4.94 32.94
C ASP A 56 41.72 6.08 32.45
N GLY A 57 40.89 6.58 33.38
CA GLY A 57 40.56 8.00 33.45
C GLY A 57 39.48 8.57 32.52
N GLU A 58 38.22 8.43 32.97
CA GLU A 58 37.15 9.43 32.85
C GLU A 58 36.15 9.36 31.66
N ARG A 59 34.95 8.90 32.04
CA ARG A 59 33.58 9.07 31.49
C ARG A 59 33.07 7.90 30.63
N PRO A 60 31.89 7.31 30.93
CA PRO A 60 31.42 6.07 30.31
C PRO A 60 30.94 6.35 28.88
N GLY A 61 31.82 6.12 27.92
CA GLY A 61 31.49 6.06 26.49
C GLY A 61 30.78 4.76 26.19
N ALA A 62 29.63 4.86 25.54
CA ALA A 62 28.81 3.74 25.11
C ALA A 62 29.66 2.69 24.39
N VAL A 63 29.60 1.44 24.88
CA VAL A 63 29.85 0.26 24.06
C VAL A 63 29.14 0.47 22.73
N ALA A 64 29.88 0.46 21.63
CA ALA A 64 29.29 0.48 20.30
C ALA A 64 28.47 -0.81 20.16
N ARG A 65 27.21 -0.74 20.57
CA ARG A 65 26.23 -1.80 20.36
C ARG A 65 26.28 -2.10 18.86
N GLN A 66 26.47 -3.37 18.52
CA GLN A 66 26.45 -3.79 17.13
C GLN A 66 25.12 -3.32 16.56
N ARG A 67 25.16 -2.47 15.53
CA ARG A 67 23.96 -1.93 14.91
C ARG A 67 23.57 -2.82 13.75
N GLY A 68 22.33 -3.27 13.73
CA GLY A 68 21.74 -3.98 12.60
C GLY A 68 20.65 -3.14 11.96
N GLU A 69 20.21 -3.54 10.78
CA GLU A 69 19.10 -2.92 10.08
C GLU A 69 17.86 -3.80 10.26
N CYS A 70 16.75 -3.22 10.73
CA CYS A 70 15.48 -3.92 10.83
C CYS A 70 15.01 -4.30 9.42
N GLU A 71 14.78 -5.58 9.16
CA GLU A 71 14.36 -6.07 7.83
C GLU A 71 12.94 -5.61 7.43
N GLY A 72 12.13 -5.15 8.39
CA GLY A 72 10.79 -4.60 8.15
C GLY A 72 10.75 -3.13 7.71
N CYS A 73 11.53 -2.24 8.34
CA CYS A 73 11.46 -0.79 8.14
C CYS A 73 12.79 -0.14 7.74
N GLY A 74 13.90 -0.87 7.77
CA GLY A 74 15.25 -0.36 7.46
C GLY A 74 15.86 0.52 8.56
N ALA A 75 15.26 0.60 9.75
CA ALA A 75 15.82 1.36 10.86
C ALA A 75 17.09 0.70 11.40
N THR A 76 18.12 1.52 11.68
CA THR A 76 19.40 1.05 12.25
C THR A 76 19.39 1.21 13.77
N ASP A 77 19.26 0.09 14.49
CA ASP A 77 19.22 0.04 15.96
C ASP A 77 20.18 -1.03 16.49
N ALA A 78 20.34 -1.10 17.82
CA ALA A 78 21.19 -2.13 18.42
C ALA A 78 20.62 -3.52 18.13
N VAL A 79 21.47 -4.48 17.75
CA VAL A 79 21.03 -5.84 17.38
C VAL A 79 20.33 -6.57 18.53
N ASP A 80 20.64 -6.21 19.77
CA ASP A 80 19.96 -6.67 20.99
C ASP A 80 18.52 -6.15 21.15
N GLU A 81 18.10 -5.16 20.37
CA GLU A 81 16.74 -4.62 20.33
C GLU A 81 15.88 -5.26 19.22
N PHE A 82 16.46 -6.11 18.37
CA PHE A 82 15.72 -6.84 17.35
C PHE A 82 15.24 -8.20 17.87
N GLU A 83 13.97 -8.50 17.63
CA GLU A 83 13.39 -9.81 17.89
C GLU A 83 13.28 -10.60 16.58
N THR A 84 13.68 -11.87 16.61
CA THR A 84 13.54 -12.76 15.45
C THR A 84 12.11 -13.29 15.36
N MET A 85 11.44 -13.05 14.23
CA MET A 85 10.10 -13.58 13.94
C MET A 85 10.12 -14.54 12.77
N SER A 86 9.22 -15.53 12.77
CA SER A 86 9.00 -16.45 11.65
C SER A 86 7.83 -15.98 10.78
N LEU A 87 8.02 -15.95 9.47
CA LEU A 87 7.00 -15.64 8.48
C LEU A 87 6.22 -16.91 8.07
N PRO A 88 5.02 -16.78 7.46
CA PRO A 88 4.19 -17.93 7.06
C PRO A 88 4.84 -18.86 6.04
N ASP A 89 5.78 -18.35 5.23
CA ASP A 89 6.59 -19.10 4.27
C ASP A 89 7.75 -19.88 4.92
N GLY A 90 7.92 -19.75 6.24
CA GLY A 90 8.94 -20.47 7.03
C GLY A 90 10.29 -19.76 7.13
N SER A 91 10.45 -18.60 6.50
CA SER A 91 11.63 -17.74 6.67
C SER A 91 11.61 -17.03 8.04
N THR A 92 12.79 -16.65 8.53
CA THR A 92 12.94 -15.90 9.79
C THR A 92 13.58 -14.55 9.52
N VAL A 93 13.02 -13.49 10.11
CA VAL A 93 13.51 -12.12 9.95
C VAL A 93 13.75 -11.46 11.31
N ALA A 94 14.73 -10.56 11.39
CA ALA A 94 15.04 -9.76 12.58
C ALA A 94 14.39 -8.37 12.46
N VAL A 95 13.46 -8.07 13.37
CA VAL A 95 12.65 -6.85 13.32
C VAL A 95 12.64 -6.10 14.65
N CYS A 96 12.45 -4.77 14.60
CA CYS A 96 12.28 -3.95 15.80
C CYS A 96 10.90 -4.18 16.47
N GLU A 97 10.76 -3.69 17.70
CA GLU A 97 9.52 -3.77 18.50
C GLU A 97 8.30 -3.21 17.73
N ASP A 98 8.44 -2.04 17.10
CA ASP A 98 7.36 -1.45 16.29
C ASP A 98 6.94 -2.33 15.12
N CYS A 99 7.91 -2.91 14.40
CA CYS A 99 7.63 -3.80 13.27
C CYS A 99 7.01 -5.11 13.71
N ARG A 100 7.39 -5.63 14.87
CA ARG A 100 6.74 -6.79 15.50
C ARG A 100 5.28 -6.50 15.84
N GLU A 101 4.99 -5.37 16.48
CA GLU A 101 3.62 -4.98 16.79
C GLU A 101 2.79 -4.78 15.53
N HIS A 102 3.40 -4.20 14.49
CA HIS A 102 2.75 -4.06 13.19
C HIS A 102 2.43 -5.42 12.56
N ALA A 103 3.39 -6.35 12.53
CA ALA A 103 3.19 -7.70 12.03
C ALA A 103 2.11 -8.45 12.83
N ALA A 104 2.15 -8.39 14.17
CA ALA A 104 1.13 -8.99 15.02
C ALA A 104 -0.26 -8.37 14.83
N SER A 105 -0.33 -7.06 14.59
CA SER A 105 -1.59 -6.37 14.29
C SER A 105 -2.15 -6.76 12.92
N MET A 106 -1.29 -6.98 11.94
CA MET A 106 -1.67 -7.46 10.61
C MET A 106 -2.11 -8.91 10.65
N SER A 107 -1.45 -9.78 11.43
CA SER A 107 -1.90 -11.16 11.66
C SER A 107 -3.30 -11.19 12.28
N ARG A 108 -3.56 -10.35 13.29
CA ARG A 108 -4.89 -10.23 13.91
C ARG A 108 -5.94 -9.65 12.97
N ARG A 109 -5.55 -8.86 11.97
CA ARG A 109 -6.47 -8.38 10.92
C ARG A 109 -6.70 -9.47 9.86
N THR A 110 -5.69 -10.24 9.49
CA THR A 110 -5.87 -11.41 8.61
C THR A 110 -6.64 -12.56 9.27
N ASP A 111 -6.75 -12.59 10.59
CA ASP A 111 -7.69 -13.49 11.30
C ASP A 111 -9.15 -13.01 11.23
N VAL A 112 -9.39 -11.72 10.92
CA VAL A 112 -10.75 -11.13 10.78
C VAL A 112 -11.15 -10.98 9.31
N ASP A 113 -10.20 -10.75 8.42
CA ASP A 113 -10.34 -10.79 6.95
C ASP A 113 -9.86 -12.14 6.37
N GLY A 114 -9.91 -13.18 7.20
CA GLY A 114 -9.37 -14.49 6.90
C GLY A 114 -10.26 -15.25 5.93
N HIS A 115 -9.76 -15.33 4.69
CA HIS A 115 -10.14 -16.30 3.65
C HIS A 115 -11.43 -15.95 2.91
N ARG A 116 -11.50 -14.82 2.21
CA ARG A 116 -12.52 -14.67 1.15
C ARG A 116 -12.04 -15.30 -0.14
N GLY A 117 -12.73 -16.33 -0.61
CA GLY A 117 -12.55 -16.87 -1.96
C GLY A 117 -13.75 -16.53 -2.83
N GLU A 118 -13.52 -16.48 -4.14
CA GLU A 118 -14.56 -16.13 -5.11
C GLU A 118 -15.37 -17.37 -5.48
N CYS A 119 -16.70 -17.28 -5.34
CA CYS A 119 -17.58 -18.36 -5.75
C CYS A 119 -17.49 -18.54 -7.27
N SER A 120 -17.11 -19.73 -7.74
CA SER A 120 -17.00 -20.02 -9.18
C SER A 120 -18.33 -19.96 -9.94
N GLY A 121 -19.47 -19.85 -9.24
CA GLY A 121 -20.80 -19.77 -9.84
C GLY A 121 -21.35 -18.35 -9.99
N CYS A 122 -21.21 -17.52 -8.95
CA CYS A 122 -21.76 -16.16 -8.92
C CYS A 122 -20.70 -15.05 -8.85
N GLU A 123 -19.41 -15.41 -8.78
CA GLU A 123 -18.25 -14.50 -8.77
C GLU A 123 -18.21 -13.53 -7.58
N GLU A 124 -19.11 -13.71 -6.60
CA GLU A 124 -19.09 -12.93 -5.37
C GLU A 124 -18.08 -13.49 -4.36
N PRO A 125 -17.46 -12.64 -3.54
CA PRO A 125 -16.51 -13.05 -2.51
C PRO A 125 -17.23 -13.62 -1.28
N PHE A 126 -16.89 -14.84 -0.88
CA PHE A 126 -17.41 -15.52 0.30
C PHE A 126 -16.28 -16.00 1.21
N ASP A 127 -16.56 -16.11 2.50
CA ASP A 127 -15.68 -16.79 3.43
C ASP A 127 -15.46 -18.25 3.01
N VAL A 128 -14.21 -18.69 2.93
CA VAL A 128 -13.79 -20.03 2.49
C VAL A 128 -14.37 -21.11 3.39
N SER A 129 -14.67 -20.79 4.64
CA SER A 129 -15.37 -21.69 5.57
C SER A 129 -16.82 -21.98 5.15
N ASP A 130 -17.47 -21.06 4.43
CA ASP A 130 -18.85 -21.18 3.93
C ASP A 130 -18.90 -21.67 2.47
N MET A 131 -17.74 -21.86 1.83
CA MET A 131 -17.66 -22.40 0.47
C MET A 131 -17.63 -23.92 0.48
N VAL A 132 -18.37 -24.49 -0.46
CA VAL A 132 -18.47 -25.92 -0.70
C VAL A 132 -17.64 -26.27 -1.92
N ALA A 133 -16.65 -27.15 -1.75
CA ALA A 133 -15.92 -27.74 -2.87
C ALA A 133 -16.80 -28.79 -3.58
N LEU A 134 -16.94 -28.67 -4.89
CA LEU A 134 -17.66 -29.60 -5.74
C LEU A 134 -16.76 -30.12 -6.85
N GLU A 135 -16.78 -31.43 -7.08
CA GLU A 135 -16.15 -32.05 -8.25
C GLU A 135 -17.17 -32.14 -9.38
N LEU A 136 -16.82 -31.56 -10.52
CA LEU A 136 -17.57 -31.65 -11.77
C LEU A 136 -17.29 -32.99 -12.47
N ASP A 137 -18.14 -33.35 -13.44
CA ASP A 137 -18.05 -34.65 -14.16
C ASP A 137 -16.75 -34.81 -14.97
N ASP A 138 -16.07 -33.71 -15.30
CA ASP A 138 -14.76 -33.69 -15.97
C ASP A 138 -13.57 -33.84 -15.00
N GLY A 139 -13.84 -33.97 -13.70
CA GLY A 139 -12.83 -34.07 -12.65
C GLY A 139 -12.32 -32.72 -12.14
N THR A 140 -12.90 -31.60 -12.58
CA THR A 140 -12.54 -30.26 -12.11
C THR A 140 -13.18 -29.99 -10.75
N THR A 141 -12.38 -29.63 -9.75
CA THR A 141 -12.90 -29.19 -8.45
C THR A 141 -13.13 -27.67 -8.46
N VAL A 142 -14.35 -27.23 -8.17
CA VAL A 142 -14.75 -25.83 -8.06
C VAL A 142 -15.21 -25.51 -6.64
N ALA A 143 -15.01 -24.26 -6.18
CA ALA A 143 -15.49 -23.79 -4.89
C ALA A 143 -16.71 -22.88 -5.11
N CYS A 144 -17.85 -23.24 -4.53
CA CYS A 144 -19.10 -22.51 -4.70
C CYS A 144 -19.76 -22.20 -3.36
N CYS A 145 -20.52 -21.11 -3.28
CA CYS A 145 -21.42 -20.86 -2.15
C CYS A 145 -22.52 -21.94 -2.06
N ASP A 146 -23.15 -22.08 -0.89
CA ASP A 146 -24.14 -23.13 -0.63
C ASP A 146 -25.33 -23.13 -1.62
N GLU A 147 -25.76 -21.95 -2.08
CA GLU A 147 -26.81 -21.84 -3.10
C GLU A 147 -26.34 -22.31 -4.47
N CYS A 148 -25.21 -21.81 -4.96
CA CYS A 148 -24.63 -22.25 -6.24
C CYS A 148 -24.31 -23.75 -6.22
N ALA A 149 -23.89 -24.28 -5.07
CA ALA A 149 -23.65 -25.71 -4.91
C ALA A 149 -24.93 -26.54 -5.03
N LYS A 150 -26.08 -26.06 -4.54
CA LYS A 150 -27.38 -26.72 -4.74
C LYS A 150 -27.78 -26.73 -6.21
N TYR A 151 -27.59 -25.61 -6.91
CA TYR A 151 -27.87 -25.52 -8.35
C TYR A 151 -26.96 -26.44 -9.18
N ALA A 152 -25.66 -26.44 -8.92
CA ALA A 152 -24.71 -27.31 -9.61
C ALA A 152 -25.03 -28.80 -9.38
N ARG A 153 -25.35 -29.20 -8.14
CA ARG A 153 -25.79 -30.57 -7.82
C ARG A 153 -27.12 -30.93 -8.45
N ALA A 154 -28.06 -29.99 -8.56
CA ALA A 154 -29.33 -30.23 -9.24
C ALA A 154 -29.13 -30.44 -10.76
N ALA A 155 -28.25 -29.64 -11.38
CA ALA A 155 -27.89 -29.80 -12.79
C ALA A 155 -27.23 -31.17 -13.06
N ALA A 156 -26.29 -31.61 -12.21
CA ALA A 156 -25.66 -32.93 -12.33
C ALA A 156 -26.64 -34.11 -12.18
N ARG A 157 -27.74 -33.94 -11.45
CA ARG A 157 -28.79 -34.97 -11.33
C ARG A 157 -29.67 -35.08 -12.58
N THR A 158 -29.75 -34.03 -13.39
CA THR A 158 -30.56 -34.04 -14.62
C THR A 158 -29.84 -34.68 -15.81
N THR A 159 -28.51 -34.84 -15.75
CA THR A 159 -27.72 -35.49 -16.81
C THR A 159 -27.66 -37.02 -16.67
N THR A 160 -28.13 -37.57 -15.54
CA THR A 160 -28.08 -39.01 -15.23
C THR A 160 -29.43 -39.73 -15.29
N ASN A 161 -30.52 -39.08 -15.71
CA ASN A 161 -31.78 -39.76 -16.00
C ASN A 161 -32.31 -39.40 -17.38
N GLU A 162 -32.35 -40.40 -18.27
CA GLU A 162 -33.18 -40.37 -19.48
C GLU A 162 -34.65 -40.10 -19.12
N PRO A 163 -35.43 -39.43 -20.00
CA PRO A 163 -36.82 -39.08 -19.72
C PRO A 163 -37.75 -40.25 -20.03
N ASP A 164 -38.31 -40.89 -18.99
CA ASP A 164 -39.46 -41.77 -19.14
C ASP A 164 -40.76 -40.95 -19.08
N TYR A 165 -41.59 -41.19 -20.10
CA TYR A 165 -42.94 -40.69 -20.25
C TYR A 165 -43.91 -41.33 -19.23
N ASP A 166 -45.00 -40.62 -18.98
CA ASP A 166 -46.31 -41.06 -18.49
C ASP A 166 -46.67 -40.99 -16.98
N ALA A 167 -47.67 -40.11 -16.76
CA ALA A 167 -48.96 -40.38 -16.14
C ALA A 167 -49.18 -40.22 -14.62
N ASP A 168 -50.33 -39.58 -14.34
CA ASP A 168 -51.16 -39.62 -13.13
C ASP A 168 -50.72 -38.83 -11.89
N ALA A 169 -50.96 -37.52 -11.94
CA ALA A 169 -51.22 -36.73 -10.73
C ALA A 169 -52.71 -36.81 -10.35
N GLN A 170 -53.09 -37.86 -9.63
CA GLN A 170 -54.34 -37.91 -8.87
C GLN A 170 -54.10 -37.63 -7.38
N ARG A 171 -54.66 -36.50 -6.97
CA ARG A 171 -55.56 -36.36 -5.80
C ARG A 171 -54.98 -36.25 -4.38
N SER A 172 -55.41 -35.14 -3.76
CA SER A 172 -55.70 -34.94 -2.33
C SER A 172 -54.47 -34.66 -1.47
N THR A 173 -54.40 -33.70 -0.55
CA THR A 173 -55.34 -32.83 0.20
C THR A 173 -54.39 -32.12 1.20
N ALA A 174 -54.57 -30.91 1.71
CA ALA A 174 -55.56 -29.86 1.64
C ALA A 174 -54.91 -28.62 2.31
N SER A 175 -55.52 -27.45 2.10
CA SER A 175 -55.79 -26.42 3.12
C SER A 175 -54.65 -25.84 3.96
N ASP A 176 -54.48 -24.55 4.17
CA ASP A 176 -55.15 -23.28 3.87
C ASP A 176 -53.99 -22.23 3.98
N ASP A 177 -54.03 -20.94 3.68
CA ASP A 177 -55.09 -19.94 3.71
C ASP A 177 -54.54 -18.68 3.02
N SER A 178 -55.24 -18.27 1.96
CA SER A 178 -55.76 -16.91 1.74
C SER A 178 -54.83 -15.67 1.68
N THR A 179 -54.75 -15.14 0.45
CA THR A 179 -55.13 -13.76 0.02
C THR A 179 -54.29 -12.57 0.53
N THR A 180 -53.86 -11.60 -0.29
CA THR A 180 -54.51 -10.85 -1.38
C THR A 180 -53.38 -10.24 -2.24
N GLY A 181 -53.38 -10.35 -3.57
CA GLY A 181 -54.02 -9.40 -4.51
C GLY A 181 -52.95 -8.40 -5.02
N ASP A 182 -52.82 -8.02 -6.28
CA ASP A 182 -53.52 -8.31 -7.52
C ASP A 182 -52.55 -7.88 -8.64
N SER A 183 -52.46 -8.67 -9.70
CA SER A 183 -51.75 -8.32 -10.92
C SER A 183 -52.62 -7.42 -11.77
N ASN A 184 -52.12 -6.33 -12.35
CA ASN A 184 -52.29 -6.20 -13.79
C ASN A 184 -51.28 -5.30 -14.50
N ALA A 185 -51.02 -5.77 -15.70
CA ALA A 185 -50.13 -5.31 -16.73
C ALA A 185 -50.45 -3.91 -17.28
N GLY A 186 -49.38 -3.31 -17.83
CA GLY A 186 -49.41 -2.84 -19.21
C GLY A 186 -49.99 -1.45 -19.44
N ALA A 187 -49.13 -0.45 -19.44
CA ALA A 187 -49.24 0.68 -20.35
C ALA A 187 -47.88 1.35 -20.53
N ARG A 188 -47.41 1.45 -21.77
CA ARG A 188 -46.40 2.42 -22.19
C ARG A 188 -46.91 3.83 -21.84
N PRO A 189 -46.01 4.76 -21.51
CA PRO A 189 -46.13 6.08 -22.08
C PRO A 189 -44.88 6.42 -22.89
N GLU A 190 -45.07 6.56 -24.20
CA GLU A 190 -44.32 7.50 -25.01
C GLU A 190 -44.83 8.90 -24.65
N SER A 191 -44.00 9.74 -24.04
CA SER A 191 -43.93 11.19 -24.28
C SER A 191 -43.27 11.92 -23.10
N ALA A 192 -42.52 12.96 -23.45
CA ALA A 192 -41.92 13.99 -22.60
C ALA A 192 -40.59 13.58 -21.95
N ILE A 193 -39.56 13.60 -22.78
CA ILE A 193 -38.22 14.01 -22.36
C ILE A 193 -38.37 15.49 -22.00
N GLU A 194 -38.68 15.77 -20.74
CA GLU A 194 -38.35 17.08 -20.16
C GLU A 194 -36.89 16.98 -19.76
N GLU A 195 -36.07 17.74 -20.50
CA GLU A 195 -34.63 17.89 -20.34
C GLU A 195 -34.35 18.69 -19.06
N ASP A 196 -34.62 18.11 -17.89
CA ASP A 196 -33.93 18.54 -16.68
C ASP A 196 -32.57 17.85 -16.67
N ALA A 197 -31.61 18.55 -17.28
CA ALA A 197 -30.20 18.23 -17.26
C ALA A 197 -29.62 18.38 -15.85
N GLU A 198 -30.09 17.56 -14.91
CA GLU A 198 -29.30 17.16 -13.75
C GLU A 198 -28.24 16.19 -14.27
N THR A 199 -27.24 16.77 -14.94
CA THR A 199 -26.01 16.10 -15.31
C THR A 199 -25.29 15.84 -14.00
N ALA A 200 -25.71 14.82 -13.27
CA ALA A 200 -24.91 14.21 -12.23
C ALA A 200 -23.61 13.81 -12.93
N LEU A 201 -22.58 14.62 -12.71
CA LEU A 201 -21.20 14.29 -13.04
C LEU A 201 -20.89 13.04 -12.22
N VAL A 202 -21.26 11.87 -12.74
CA VAL A 202 -20.69 10.62 -12.27
C VAL A 202 -19.24 10.71 -12.71
N GLU A 203 -18.42 11.28 -11.84
CA GLU A 203 -16.98 11.38 -12.00
C GLU A 203 -16.52 9.99 -12.39
N SER A 204 -16.00 9.85 -13.61
CA SER A 204 -15.58 8.56 -14.11
C SER A 204 -14.55 8.00 -13.10
N PRO A 205 -14.68 6.74 -12.68
CA PRO A 205 -13.79 6.16 -11.68
C PRO A 205 -12.33 6.43 -12.08
N SER A 206 -11.57 7.03 -11.16
CA SER A 206 -10.18 7.42 -11.39
C SER A 206 -9.26 6.30 -10.93
N ILE A 207 -8.17 6.02 -11.64
CA ILE A 207 -7.22 4.98 -11.25
C ILE A 207 -6.10 5.60 -10.42
N CYS A 208 -5.86 5.09 -9.21
CA CYS A 208 -4.73 5.50 -8.39
C CYS A 208 -3.40 5.04 -9.00
N GLU A 209 -2.43 5.94 -9.18
CA GLU A 209 -1.12 5.60 -9.78
C GLU A 209 -0.27 4.67 -8.92
N GLN A 210 -0.52 4.63 -7.61
CA GLN A 210 0.29 3.85 -6.68
C GLN A 210 -0.20 2.44 -6.42
N CYS A 211 -1.52 2.22 -6.40
CA CYS A 211 -2.10 0.89 -6.19
C CYS A 211 -2.78 0.30 -7.42
N GLY A 212 -3.09 1.12 -8.43
CA GLY A 212 -3.80 0.67 -9.63
C GLY A 212 -5.30 0.44 -9.42
N ASP A 213 -5.82 0.73 -8.23
CA ASP A 213 -7.24 0.55 -7.92
C ASP A 213 -8.08 1.69 -8.53
N TRP A 214 -9.27 1.33 -8.99
CA TRP A 214 -10.31 2.26 -9.38
C TRP A 214 -10.96 2.86 -8.14
N VAL A 215 -11.11 4.18 -8.11
CA VAL A 215 -11.75 4.89 -7.02
C VAL A 215 -12.79 5.87 -7.54
N ASP A 216 -13.93 5.94 -6.86
CA ASP A 216 -15.03 6.85 -7.19
C ASP A 216 -14.89 8.24 -6.55
N VAL A 217 -13.67 8.59 -6.13
CA VAL A 217 -13.38 9.88 -5.48
C VAL A 217 -12.27 10.59 -6.24
N GLU A 218 -12.31 11.93 -6.23
CA GLU A 218 -11.23 12.75 -6.77
C GLU A 218 -9.89 12.39 -6.10
N LEU A 219 -8.91 11.99 -6.92
CA LEU A 219 -7.57 11.65 -6.50
C LEU A 219 -6.83 12.88 -5.96
N PHE A 220 -5.90 12.65 -5.05
CA PHE A 220 -5.02 13.69 -4.55
C PHE A 220 -3.83 13.83 -5.48
N GLU A 221 -3.62 15.02 -6.04
CA GLU A 221 -2.35 15.38 -6.66
C GLU A 221 -1.29 15.61 -5.58
N VAL A 222 -0.39 14.65 -5.46
CA VAL A 222 0.68 14.60 -4.47
C VAL A 222 2.00 14.99 -5.13
N VAL A 223 2.67 15.99 -4.56
CA VAL A 223 4.01 16.38 -4.96
C VAL A 223 4.99 15.57 -4.11
N THR A 224 5.73 14.66 -4.73
CA THR A 224 6.71 13.83 -4.03
C THR A 224 8.00 14.59 -3.76
N VAL A 225 8.86 14.04 -2.90
CA VAL A 225 10.21 14.57 -2.59
C VAL A 225 11.12 14.68 -3.81
N HIS A 226 10.80 13.98 -4.90
CA HIS A 226 11.51 14.03 -6.18
C HIS A 226 10.89 15.00 -7.18
N ASP A 227 10.07 15.95 -6.72
CA ASP A 227 9.40 16.96 -7.56
C ASP A 227 8.43 16.37 -8.61
N ARG A 228 8.00 15.10 -8.45
CA ARG A 228 6.98 14.49 -9.31
C ARG A 228 5.59 14.77 -8.76
N VAL A 229 4.65 15.04 -9.65
CA VAL A 229 3.22 15.13 -9.34
C VAL A 229 2.61 13.79 -9.68
N GLU A 230 2.04 13.13 -8.69
CA GLU A 230 1.43 11.81 -8.81
C GLU A 230 0.02 11.84 -8.19
N GLU A 231 -0.92 11.07 -8.74
CA GLU A 231 -2.33 11.04 -8.34
C GLU A 231 -2.62 9.85 -7.42
N PHE A 232 -2.81 10.12 -6.13
CA PHE A 232 -2.99 9.09 -5.11
C PHE A 232 -4.41 9.08 -4.55
N CYS A 233 -4.96 7.88 -4.34
CA CYS A 233 -6.17 7.71 -3.56
C CYS A 233 -5.94 8.10 -2.09
N PRO A 234 -7.01 8.40 -1.31
CA PRO A 234 -6.88 8.79 0.10
C PRO A 234 -5.93 7.89 0.93
N PRO A 235 -6.02 6.54 0.90
CA PRO A 235 -5.13 5.70 1.69
C PRO A 235 -3.68 5.71 1.20
N CYS A 236 -3.44 5.77 -0.12
CA CYS A 236 -2.09 5.88 -0.68
C CYS A 236 -1.44 7.23 -0.34
N LYS A 237 -2.19 8.32 -0.38
CA LYS A 237 -1.73 9.64 0.08
C LYS A 237 -1.33 9.61 1.55
N ASP A 238 -2.15 9.04 2.42
CA ASP A 238 -1.83 8.98 3.86
C ASP A 238 -0.61 8.09 4.14
N ARG A 239 -0.47 6.97 3.42
CA ARG A 239 0.72 6.11 3.48
C ARG A 239 1.98 6.83 2.98
N ALA A 240 1.90 7.49 1.83
CA ALA A 240 3.02 8.25 1.28
C ALA A 240 3.46 9.39 2.24
N ARG A 241 2.51 10.05 2.91
CA ARG A 241 2.79 11.07 3.94
C ARG A 241 3.54 10.46 5.13
N ARG A 242 3.08 9.31 5.64
CA ARG A 242 3.75 8.62 6.75
C ARG A 242 5.17 8.17 6.38
N ASN A 243 5.38 7.77 5.14
CA ASN A 243 6.67 7.32 4.63
C ASN A 243 7.62 8.48 4.28
N GLY A 244 7.23 9.75 4.48
CA GLY A 244 8.07 10.90 4.15
C GLY A 244 8.28 11.13 2.65
N VAL A 245 7.48 10.49 1.79
CA VAL A 245 7.58 10.61 0.33
C VAL A 245 6.89 11.86 -0.19
N VAL A 246 5.96 12.43 0.60
CA VAL A 246 5.17 13.59 0.24
C VAL A 246 5.85 14.88 0.68
N ARG A 247 6.14 15.75 -0.28
CA ARG A 247 6.59 17.11 -0.02
C ARG A 247 5.41 18.07 0.12
N ASP A 248 4.43 17.98 -0.76
CA ASP A 248 3.22 18.79 -0.73
C ASP A 248 2.01 18.05 -1.29
N VAL A 249 0.80 18.49 -0.94
CA VAL A 249 -0.44 17.94 -1.50
C VAL A 249 -1.26 19.10 -2.04
N ARG A 250 -1.55 19.06 -3.33
CA ARG A 250 -2.39 20.08 -3.96
C ARG A 250 -3.83 19.94 -3.46
N MET A 251 -4.51 21.08 -3.45
CA MET A 251 -5.93 21.14 -3.11
C MET A 251 -6.75 20.43 -4.19
N ARG A 252 -7.76 19.69 -3.76
CA ARG A 252 -8.74 19.05 -4.66
C ARG A 252 -9.70 20.10 -5.24
N ARG A 253 -10.25 19.87 -6.43
CA ARG A 253 -11.25 20.77 -7.04
C ARG A 253 -12.48 20.87 -6.16
N ALA A 254 -12.98 19.74 -5.63
CA ALA A 254 -14.11 19.74 -4.70
C ALA A 254 -13.85 20.63 -3.47
N GLU A 255 -12.67 20.50 -2.85
CA GLU A 255 -12.29 21.36 -1.72
C GLU A 255 -12.15 22.84 -2.13
N ALA A 256 -11.68 23.11 -3.34
CA ALA A 256 -11.55 24.48 -3.83
C ALA A 256 -12.92 25.16 -4.01
N TYR A 257 -13.92 24.43 -4.50
CA TYR A 257 -15.31 24.87 -4.56
C TYR A 257 -15.86 25.16 -3.15
N ASP A 258 -15.63 24.26 -2.18
CA ASP A 258 -16.03 24.45 -0.78
C ASP A 258 -15.39 25.69 -0.15
N VAL A 259 -14.10 25.94 -0.42
CA VAL A 259 -13.36 27.08 0.13
C VAL A 259 -13.89 28.42 -0.41
N LEU A 260 -14.27 28.44 -1.69
CA LEU A 260 -14.84 29.62 -2.34
C LEU A 260 -16.35 29.76 -2.12
N ASP A 261 -17.02 28.75 -1.56
CA ASP A 261 -18.47 28.70 -1.37
C ASP A 261 -19.21 28.83 -2.71
N VAL A 262 -18.77 28.05 -3.70
CA VAL A 262 -19.32 28.05 -5.07
C VAL A 262 -19.70 26.63 -5.46
N ASP A 263 -20.90 26.46 -6.04
CA ASP A 263 -21.32 25.15 -6.55
C ASP A 263 -20.38 24.65 -7.67
N PRO A 264 -20.17 23.32 -7.78
CA PRO A 264 -19.46 22.73 -8.91
C PRO A 264 -20.13 23.08 -10.25
N GLY A 265 -19.34 23.30 -11.30
CA GLY A 265 -19.85 23.57 -12.66
C GLY A 265 -20.31 25.01 -12.91
N ARG A 266 -20.14 25.93 -11.95
CA ARG A 266 -20.42 27.37 -12.14
C ARG A 266 -19.39 28.00 -13.08
N ALA A 267 -19.83 28.98 -13.86
CA ALA A 267 -18.97 29.69 -14.80
C ALA A 267 -17.81 30.43 -14.09
N GLU A 268 -16.67 30.54 -14.76
CA GLU A 268 -15.45 31.17 -14.24
C GLU A 268 -15.68 32.59 -13.70
N ALA A 269 -16.57 33.37 -14.33
CA ALA A 269 -16.92 34.71 -13.85
C ALA A 269 -17.52 34.70 -12.43
N VAL A 270 -18.30 33.67 -12.09
CA VAL A 270 -18.88 33.47 -10.75
C VAL A 270 -17.79 33.08 -9.75
N VAL A 271 -16.90 32.16 -10.15
CA VAL A 271 -15.75 31.75 -9.32
C VAL A 271 -14.85 32.95 -8.99
N ARG A 272 -14.61 33.83 -9.97
CA ARG A 272 -13.83 35.06 -9.78
C ARG A 272 -14.51 36.06 -8.85
N ASP A 273 -15.82 36.26 -8.97
CA ASP A 273 -16.56 37.14 -8.07
C ASP A 273 -16.53 36.62 -6.63
N ALA A 274 -16.77 35.32 -6.44
CA ALA A 274 -16.69 34.65 -5.15
C ALA A 274 -15.28 34.79 -4.53
N TYR A 275 -14.23 34.59 -5.32
CA TYR A 275 -12.84 34.81 -4.88
C TYR A 275 -12.60 36.24 -4.38
N LEU A 276 -13.03 37.26 -5.12
CA LEU A 276 -12.86 38.67 -4.72
C LEU A 276 -13.63 38.99 -3.44
N SER A 277 -14.84 38.44 -3.30
CA SER A 277 -15.66 38.57 -2.10
C SER A 277 -15.00 37.89 -0.89
N ARG A 278 -14.48 36.68 -1.09
CA ARG A 278 -13.82 35.91 -0.04
C ARG A 278 -12.50 36.54 0.40
N ILE A 279 -11.69 37.03 -0.52
CA ILE A 279 -10.44 37.75 -0.20
C ILE A 279 -10.71 38.95 0.69
N LYS A 280 -11.73 39.76 0.39
CA LYS A 280 -12.07 40.93 1.22
C LYS A 280 -12.45 40.51 2.64
N ALA A 281 -13.13 39.38 2.80
CA ALA A 281 -13.54 38.86 4.09
C ALA A 281 -12.36 38.30 4.90
N VAL A 282 -11.43 37.57 4.27
CA VAL A 282 -10.32 36.88 4.96
C VAL A 282 -9.01 37.66 4.98
N HIS A 283 -8.96 38.84 4.37
CA HIS A 283 -7.76 39.67 4.32
C HIS A 283 -7.22 39.93 5.73
N PRO A 284 -5.91 39.85 6.01
CA PRO A 284 -5.38 40.08 7.35
C PRO A 284 -5.69 41.47 7.95
N ASP A 285 -6.13 42.42 7.12
CA ASP A 285 -6.55 43.76 7.55
C ASP A 285 -8.07 43.84 7.85
N SER A 286 -8.83 42.77 7.67
CA SER A 286 -10.24 42.67 8.08
C SER A 286 -10.36 42.15 9.51
N ASP A 287 -11.46 42.48 10.17
CA ASP A 287 -11.80 41.93 11.49
C ASP A 287 -12.00 40.40 11.41
N GLY A 288 -11.02 39.65 11.91
CA GLY A 288 -11.02 38.19 11.89
C GLY A 288 -10.33 37.55 10.68
N GLY A 289 -9.73 38.35 9.80
CA GLY A 289 -8.94 37.84 8.69
C GLY A 289 -7.57 37.31 9.12
N SER A 290 -7.01 36.39 8.33
CA SER A 290 -5.70 35.81 8.60
C SER A 290 -4.92 35.55 7.31
N ARG A 291 -3.59 35.60 7.39
CA ARG A 291 -2.71 35.29 6.25
C ARG A 291 -2.91 33.85 5.75
N GLU A 292 -3.23 32.93 6.65
CA GLU A 292 -3.47 31.53 6.31
C GLU A 292 -4.78 31.36 5.55
N ALA A 293 -5.85 32.00 6.02
CA ALA A 293 -7.15 32.00 5.35
C ALA A 293 -7.04 32.65 3.95
N PHE A 294 -6.33 33.77 3.86
CA PHE A 294 -6.04 34.43 2.58
C PHE A 294 -5.30 33.49 1.61
N ARG A 295 -4.22 32.84 2.05
CA ARG A 295 -3.49 31.87 1.21
C ARG A 295 -4.35 30.68 0.81
N ARG A 296 -5.24 30.19 1.69
CA ARG A 296 -6.14 29.08 1.38
C ARG A 296 -7.11 29.45 0.26
N VAL A 297 -7.70 30.64 0.32
CA VAL A 297 -8.60 31.17 -0.72
C VAL A 297 -7.86 31.39 -2.04
N GLN A 298 -6.62 31.87 -1.99
CA GLN A 298 -5.79 32.02 -3.18
C GLN A 298 -5.50 30.67 -3.86
N ARG A 299 -5.07 29.66 -3.10
CA ARG A 299 -4.84 28.30 -3.63
C ARG A 299 -6.11 27.68 -4.22
N ALA A 300 -7.27 27.92 -3.60
CA ALA A 300 -8.54 27.44 -4.12
C ALA A 300 -8.88 28.07 -5.48
N TYR A 301 -8.71 29.38 -5.62
CA TYR A 301 -8.92 30.06 -6.90
C TYR A 301 -7.95 29.56 -7.98
N GLU A 302 -6.65 29.50 -7.67
CA GLU A 302 -5.63 28.96 -8.58
C GLU A 302 -6.02 27.55 -9.05
N ARG A 303 -6.46 26.68 -8.14
CA ARG A 303 -6.87 25.30 -8.46
C ARG A 303 -8.04 25.18 -9.44
N LEU A 304 -8.97 26.14 -9.42
CA LEU A 304 -10.14 26.14 -10.31
C LEU A 304 -9.85 26.83 -11.65
N THR A 305 -8.73 27.55 -11.77
CA THR A 305 -8.34 28.27 -12.99
C THR A 305 -7.15 27.65 -13.73
N ASP A 306 -6.47 26.66 -13.12
CA ASP A 306 -5.40 25.84 -13.72
C ASP A 306 -5.97 24.67 -14.55
#